data_AF-A0A821ZFB4-F1
#
_entry.id   AF-A0A821ZFB4-F1
#
_cell.length_a   1.000
_cell.length_b   1.000
_cell.length_c   1.000
_cell.angle_alpha   90.00
_cell.angle_beta   90.00
_cell.angle_gamma   90.00
#
_symmetry.space_group_name_H-M   'P 1'
#
loop_
_entity.id
_entity.type
_entity.pdbx_description
1 polymer ?
#
loop_
_entity_poly.entity_id
_entity_poly.type
_entity_poly.pdbx_seq_one_letter_code
_entity_poly.pdbx_strand_id
1 'polypeptide(L)'
;MLSICFLTFLFFTFGDTNTWSDLDIPIEHATYFFTSNPSIHAQCLADEARCPYYEQAKNLPPFDVACWGYEPNCKNNASLVQCSGDSHGWTTSKEKQILEFWKTADFGYIAEKRNELREFCSSSLECVDHLRFCRAKNIYIDFRHTETSKHTDRYREDILKPGDIGGHCKLNRDDLIKNGDHKSPLQSWFSELQVFTEINGTNSFNCDITITKPTIIIKLDSGYNMYHHFCDFINLYVTQHMNNMFSKDIQIILWDTSKNDYWSFFSTTWTAFTSNRLIHIKEFEGKRVCFQNVAFSFLARMFY
;
A
#
# COMPACT_ATOMS: atom_id res chain seq x y z
N MET A 1 12.90 -19.90 -35.66
CA MET A 1 12.41 -20.02 -34.27
C MET A 1 12.76 -18.73 -33.56
N LEU A 2 11.79 -17.84 -33.33
CA LEU A 2 11.99 -16.68 -32.47
C LEU A 2 11.96 -17.17 -31.01
N SER A 3 13.07 -17.02 -30.30
CA SER A 3 13.09 -17.16 -28.85
C SER A 3 12.32 -16.00 -28.24
N ILE A 4 11.14 -16.30 -27.67
CA ILE A 4 10.42 -15.40 -26.79
C ILE A 4 11.21 -15.38 -25.48
N CYS A 5 11.95 -14.30 -25.26
CA CYS A 5 12.63 -14.03 -24.00
C CYS A 5 11.53 -13.63 -22.99
N PHE A 6 11.15 -14.53 -22.10
CA PHE A 6 10.34 -14.16 -20.93
C PHE A 6 11.20 -13.26 -20.04
N LEU A 7 10.99 -11.94 -20.13
CA LEU A 7 11.41 -11.04 -19.07
C LEU A 7 10.59 -11.39 -17.83
N THR A 8 11.19 -12.13 -16.91
CA THR A 8 10.71 -12.20 -15.54
C THR A 8 10.96 -10.83 -14.92
N PHE A 9 9.92 -9.98 -14.87
CA PHE A 9 9.94 -8.81 -14.00
C PHE A 9 10.10 -9.32 -12.57
N LEU A 10 11.29 -9.14 -12.00
CA LEU A 10 11.56 -9.30 -10.58
C LEU A 10 10.84 -8.16 -9.87
N PHE A 11 9.55 -8.34 -9.60
CA PHE A 11 8.82 -7.44 -8.72
C PHE A 11 9.39 -7.59 -7.31
N PHE A 12 9.58 -6.47 -6.61
CA PHE A 12 9.88 -6.50 -5.20
C PHE A 12 8.76 -7.22 -4.44
N THR A 13 9.13 -8.20 -3.62
CA THR A 13 8.21 -8.79 -2.64
C THR A 13 8.18 -7.92 -1.39
N PHE A 14 7.05 -7.29 -1.10
CA PHE A 14 6.91 -6.42 0.07
C PHE A 14 6.24 -7.21 1.18
N GLY A 15 6.98 -7.54 2.26
CA GLY A 15 6.42 -8.16 3.46
C GLY A 15 5.45 -9.31 3.16
N ASP A 16 5.97 -10.44 2.69
CA ASP A 16 5.12 -11.59 2.37
C ASP A 16 4.49 -12.17 3.65
N THR A 17 3.19 -12.47 3.60
CA THR A 17 2.56 -13.38 4.56
C THR A 17 3.16 -14.75 4.30
N ASN A 18 4.26 -15.08 4.96
CA ASN A 18 5.06 -16.27 4.61
C ASN A 18 4.38 -17.57 5.07
N THR A 19 3.44 -17.47 6.00
CA THR A 19 2.77 -18.62 6.62
C THR A 19 1.27 -18.43 6.68
N TRP A 20 0.50 -19.51 6.58
CA TRP A 20 -0.96 -19.43 6.75
C TRP A 20 -1.33 -18.95 8.16
N SER A 21 -0.49 -19.23 9.17
CA SER A 21 -0.75 -18.84 10.56
C SER A 21 -0.71 -17.33 10.79
N ASP A 22 -0.02 -16.59 9.94
CA ASP A 22 0.05 -15.12 10.01
C ASP A 22 -1.11 -14.46 9.25
N LEU A 23 -1.91 -15.23 8.52
CA LEU A 23 -3.00 -14.76 7.67
C LEU A 23 -4.23 -14.37 8.50
N ASP A 24 -4.64 -13.12 8.37
CA ASP A 24 -5.83 -12.55 8.98
C ASP A 24 -6.70 -11.91 7.90
N ILE A 25 -7.61 -12.70 7.34
CA ILE A 25 -8.60 -12.25 6.36
C ILE A 25 -9.98 -12.76 6.74
N PRO A 26 -11.06 -12.09 6.30
CA PRO A 26 -12.40 -12.66 6.39
C PRO A 26 -12.46 -14.04 5.72
N ILE A 27 -13.26 -14.93 6.28
CA ILE A 27 -13.38 -16.31 5.80
C ILE A 27 -13.90 -16.35 4.34
N GLU A 28 -14.72 -15.39 3.97
CA GLU A 28 -15.27 -15.18 2.62
C GLU A 28 -14.20 -14.82 1.60
N HIS A 29 -13.08 -14.24 2.06
CA HIS A 29 -11.98 -13.78 1.22
C HIS A 29 -10.93 -14.88 1.00
N ALA A 30 -10.93 -15.92 1.84
CA ALA A 30 -9.91 -16.96 1.85
C ALA A 30 -9.79 -17.72 0.53
N THR A 31 -10.93 -18.03 -0.11
CA THR A 31 -10.94 -18.70 -1.41
C THR A 31 -10.17 -17.90 -2.47
N TYR A 32 -10.46 -16.60 -2.60
CA TYR A 32 -9.79 -15.70 -3.56
C TYR A 32 -8.33 -15.45 -3.21
N PHE A 33 -7.99 -15.47 -1.91
CA PHE A 33 -6.61 -15.32 -1.48
C PHE A 33 -5.76 -16.56 -1.85
N PHE A 34 -6.26 -17.76 -1.56
CA PHE A 34 -5.51 -19.01 -1.77
C PHE A 34 -5.30 -19.34 -3.24
N THR A 35 -6.25 -19.02 -4.12
CA THR A 35 -6.08 -19.19 -5.58
C THR A 35 -4.89 -18.39 -6.10
N SER A 36 -4.67 -17.19 -5.54
CA SER A 36 -3.55 -16.31 -5.89
C SER A 36 -2.28 -16.56 -5.09
N ASN A 37 -2.34 -17.42 -4.05
CA ASN A 37 -1.23 -17.70 -3.12
C ASN A 37 -1.03 -19.22 -2.92
N PRO A 38 -0.58 -19.96 -3.94
CA PRO A 38 -0.52 -21.43 -3.92
C PRO A 38 0.42 -21.99 -2.84
N SER A 39 1.48 -21.26 -2.46
CA SER A 39 2.37 -21.69 -1.39
C SER A 39 1.67 -21.70 -0.03
N ILE A 40 0.97 -20.61 0.32
CA ILE A 40 0.24 -20.49 1.59
C ILE A 40 -0.94 -21.47 1.61
N HIS A 41 -1.62 -21.62 0.48
CA HIS A 41 -2.68 -22.61 0.28
C HIS A 41 -2.20 -24.03 0.63
N ALA A 42 -1.06 -24.45 0.08
CA ALA A 42 -0.47 -25.76 0.36
C ALA A 42 -0.12 -25.94 1.86
N GLN A 43 0.38 -24.89 2.52
CA GLN A 43 0.66 -24.96 3.95
C GLN A 43 -0.61 -25.13 4.79
N CYS A 44 -1.69 -24.41 4.48
CA CYS A 44 -2.97 -24.54 5.18
C CYS A 44 -3.59 -25.94 5.00
N LEU A 45 -3.53 -26.50 3.79
CA LEU A 45 -4.00 -27.87 3.51
C LEU A 45 -3.22 -28.93 4.31
N ALA A 46 -1.92 -28.72 4.51
CA ALA A 46 -1.08 -29.62 5.29
C ALA A 46 -1.37 -29.55 6.80
N ASP A 47 -2.09 -28.53 7.26
CA ASP A 47 -2.33 -28.24 8.68
C ASP A 47 -3.83 -28.21 9.03
N GLU A 48 -4.55 -29.21 8.56
CA GLU A 48 -6.01 -29.36 8.73
C GLU A 48 -6.50 -29.09 10.16
N ALA A 49 -5.77 -29.58 11.16
CA ALA A 49 -6.19 -29.45 12.55
C ALA A 49 -6.12 -28.02 13.11
N ARG A 50 -5.37 -27.12 12.47
CA ARG A 50 -5.11 -25.76 12.98
C ARG A 50 -5.50 -24.65 12.00
N CYS A 51 -5.55 -24.91 10.70
CA CYS A 51 -5.88 -23.88 9.73
C CYS A 51 -7.39 -23.51 9.80
N PRO A 52 -7.75 -22.28 10.20
CA PRO A 52 -9.16 -21.88 10.31
C PRO A 52 -9.84 -21.74 8.95
N TYR A 53 -9.06 -21.71 7.87
CA TYR A 53 -9.51 -21.59 6.49
C TYR A 53 -9.49 -22.93 5.73
N TYR A 54 -9.34 -24.05 6.43
CA TYR A 54 -9.13 -25.36 5.81
C TYR A 54 -10.24 -25.74 4.83
N GLU A 55 -11.51 -25.47 5.15
CA GLU A 55 -12.63 -25.80 4.26
C GLU A 55 -12.60 -25.01 2.95
N GLN A 56 -12.17 -23.74 2.99
CA GLN A 56 -11.99 -22.89 1.81
C GLN A 56 -10.77 -23.34 0.99
N ALA A 57 -9.68 -23.71 1.67
CA ALA A 57 -8.49 -24.25 1.04
C ALA A 57 -8.78 -25.60 0.35
N LYS A 58 -9.57 -26.48 0.99
CA LYS A 58 -9.91 -27.81 0.48
C LYS A 58 -10.82 -27.77 -0.74
N ASN A 59 -11.80 -26.87 -0.73
CA ASN A 59 -12.81 -26.75 -1.78
C ASN A 59 -12.50 -25.58 -2.74
N LEU A 60 -11.23 -25.43 -3.12
CA LEU A 60 -10.78 -24.30 -3.94
C LEU A 60 -11.32 -24.43 -5.38
N PRO A 61 -12.09 -23.45 -5.89
CA PRO A 61 -12.53 -23.45 -7.28
C PRO A 61 -11.35 -23.22 -8.25
N PRO A 62 -11.55 -23.45 -9.56
CA PRO A 62 -10.57 -23.06 -10.57
C PRO A 62 -10.20 -21.57 -10.47
N PHE A 63 -8.93 -21.27 -10.73
CA PHE A 63 -8.37 -19.91 -10.60
C PHE A 63 -9.14 -18.87 -11.43
N ASP A 64 -9.61 -19.23 -12.63
CA ASP A 64 -10.31 -18.31 -13.50
C ASP A 64 -11.71 -17.92 -13.00
N VAL A 65 -12.25 -18.66 -12.02
CA VAL A 65 -13.55 -18.43 -11.39
C VAL A 65 -13.42 -17.74 -10.03
N ALA A 66 -12.44 -18.12 -9.21
CA ALA A 66 -12.27 -17.61 -7.85
C ALA A 66 -11.02 -16.74 -7.71
N CYS A 67 -11.03 -15.57 -8.35
CA CYS A 67 -9.96 -14.58 -8.31
C CYS A 67 -10.52 -13.18 -8.02
N TRP A 68 -9.68 -12.26 -7.53
CA TRP A 68 -10.07 -10.90 -7.17
C TRP A 68 -10.40 -10.04 -8.39
N GLY A 69 -9.92 -10.42 -9.57
CA GLY A 69 -10.19 -9.71 -10.82
C GLY A 69 -9.01 -8.89 -11.32
N TYR A 70 -8.04 -8.59 -10.46
CA TYR A 70 -6.81 -7.89 -10.84
C TYR A 70 -5.68 -8.82 -11.26
N GLU A 71 -5.81 -10.13 -11.04
CA GLU A 71 -4.78 -11.08 -11.38
C GLU A 71 -4.73 -11.39 -12.88
N PRO A 72 -3.53 -11.68 -13.44
CA PRO A 72 -3.41 -12.10 -14.83
C PRO A 72 -4.27 -13.34 -15.11
N ASN A 73 -5.04 -13.33 -16.20
CA ASN A 73 -5.91 -14.43 -16.65
C ASN A 73 -7.13 -14.72 -15.74
N CYS A 74 -7.43 -13.85 -14.78
CA CYS A 74 -8.70 -13.91 -14.06
C CYS A 74 -9.87 -13.60 -15.02
N LYS A 75 -10.86 -14.50 -15.14
CA LYS A 75 -12.05 -14.27 -15.96
C LYS A 75 -13.18 -13.58 -15.17
N ASN A 76 -13.01 -13.41 -13.87
CA ASN A 76 -13.91 -12.67 -12.99
C ASN A 76 -13.68 -11.15 -13.14
N ASN A 77 -13.86 -10.63 -14.36
CA ASN A 77 -13.80 -9.18 -14.64
C ASN A 77 -15.19 -8.58 -14.54
N ALA A 78 -15.36 -7.40 -13.93
CA ALA A 78 -16.51 -6.46 -13.98
C ALA A 78 -17.98 -7.01 -13.87
N SER A 79 -18.18 -8.32 -13.83
CA SER A 79 -19.42 -9.05 -14.06
C SER A 79 -20.29 -9.08 -12.81
N LEU A 80 -19.73 -8.64 -11.69
CA LEU A 80 -20.37 -8.56 -10.39
C LEU A 80 -21.06 -7.21 -10.15
N VAL A 81 -20.78 -6.20 -10.98
CA VAL A 81 -21.30 -4.84 -10.76
C VAL A 81 -22.69 -4.71 -11.38
N GLN A 82 -23.72 -4.79 -10.54
CA GLN A 82 -25.11 -4.55 -10.95
C GLN A 82 -25.46 -3.07 -10.78
N CYS A 83 -25.34 -2.29 -11.85
CA CYS A 83 -25.84 -0.93 -11.89
C CYS A 83 -27.24 -0.91 -12.52
N SER A 84 -28.31 -0.69 -11.77
CA SER A 84 -29.65 -0.50 -12.35
C SER A 84 -29.76 0.82 -13.13
N GLY A 85 -30.58 0.86 -14.18
CA GLY A 85 -30.87 2.09 -14.96
C GLY A 85 -29.87 2.41 -16.09
N ASP A 86 -30.18 3.44 -16.87
CA ASP A 86 -29.39 3.85 -18.04
C ASP A 86 -28.10 4.59 -17.68
N SER A 87 -27.09 4.51 -18.55
CA SER A 87 -25.85 5.28 -18.42
C SER A 87 -26.09 6.74 -18.83
N HIS A 88 -26.61 7.55 -17.91
CA HIS A 88 -26.72 9.00 -18.14
C HIS A 88 -25.55 9.74 -17.47
N GLY A 89 -24.83 10.57 -18.24
CA GLY A 89 -23.81 11.50 -17.73
C GLY A 89 -22.38 11.12 -18.11
N TRP A 90 -21.75 10.23 -17.33
CA TRP A 90 -20.29 10.06 -17.29
C TRP A 90 -19.69 9.12 -18.33
N THR A 91 -20.51 8.26 -18.96
CA THR A 91 -20.05 7.33 -20.00
C THR A 91 -21.05 7.24 -21.15
N THR A 92 -20.59 6.80 -22.32
CA THR A 92 -21.41 6.73 -23.54
C THR A 92 -22.25 5.46 -23.65
N SER A 93 -22.07 4.47 -22.77
CA SER A 93 -22.85 3.24 -22.74
C SER A 93 -22.81 2.58 -21.36
N LYS A 94 -23.72 1.62 -21.12
CA LYS A 94 -23.81 0.89 -19.87
C LYS A 94 -22.58 0.03 -19.61
N GLU A 95 -22.07 -0.63 -20.65
CA GLU A 95 -20.86 -1.45 -20.58
C GLU A 95 -19.66 -0.59 -20.19
N LYS A 96 -19.54 0.62 -20.76
CA LYS A 96 -18.50 1.56 -20.37
C LYS A 96 -18.68 2.05 -18.93
N GLN A 97 -19.91 2.25 -18.47
CA GLN A 97 -20.18 2.64 -17.07
C GLN A 97 -19.68 1.57 -16.10
N ILE A 98 -20.01 0.31 -16.37
CA ILE A 98 -19.59 -0.84 -15.56
C ILE A 98 -18.07 -0.99 -15.60
N LEU A 99 -17.46 -0.89 -16.78
CA LEU A 99 -16.01 -0.97 -16.93
C LEU A 99 -15.29 0.18 -16.20
N GLU A 100 -15.81 1.40 -16.28
CA GLU A 100 -15.25 2.57 -15.60
C GLU A 100 -15.32 2.40 -14.08
N PHE A 101 -16.48 1.97 -13.56
CA PHE A 101 -16.62 1.66 -12.15
C PHE A 101 -15.62 0.58 -11.72
N TRP A 102 -15.51 -0.50 -12.49
CA TRP A 102 -14.56 -1.58 -12.20
C TRP A 102 -13.11 -1.08 -12.10
N LYS A 103 -12.71 -0.22 -13.04
CA LYS A 103 -11.36 0.35 -13.12
C LYS A 103 -11.06 1.36 -12.03
N THR A 104 -12.06 2.12 -11.58
CA THR A 104 -11.84 3.29 -10.73
C THR A 104 -12.27 3.10 -9.28
N ALA A 105 -13.21 2.20 -9.02
CA ALA A 105 -13.89 2.04 -7.72
C ALA A 105 -13.97 0.59 -7.23
N ASP A 106 -13.50 -0.38 -8.01
CA ASP A 106 -13.48 -1.80 -7.66
C ASP A 106 -12.05 -2.38 -7.82
N PHE A 107 -11.88 -3.69 -7.71
CA PHE A 107 -10.58 -4.38 -7.79
C PHE A 107 -9.81 -4.12 -9.10
N GLY A 108 -10.49 -3.69 -10.17
CA GLY A 108 -9.82 -3.23 -11.40
C GLY A 108 -8.87 -2.06 -11.16
N TYR A 109 -9.12 -1.23 -10.14
CA TYR A 109 -8.21 -0.17 -9.70
C TYR A 109 -6.84 -0.72 -9.35
N ILE A 110 -6.77 -1.82 -8.60
CA ILE A 110 -5.49 -2.47 -8.23
C ILE A 110 -4.75 -2.95 -9.48
N ALA A 111 -5.47 -3.47 -10.48
CA ALA A 111 -4.87 -3.90 -11.74
C ALA A 111 -4.20 -2.72 -12.47
N GLU A 112 -4.88 -1.57 -12.57
CA GLU A 112 -4.33 -0.36 -13.15
C GLU A 112 -3.10 0.11 -12.36
N LYS A 113 -3.18 0.18 -11.04
CA LYS A 113 -2.07 0.60 -10.18
C LYS A 113 -0.87 -0.35 -10.26
N ARG A 114 -1.07 -1.65 -10.41
CA ARG A 114 0.03 -2.61 -10.63
C ARG A 114 0.75 -2.37 -11.96
N ASN A 115 0.03 -1.98 -13.00
CA ASN A 115 0.61 -1.67 -14.30
C ASN A 115 1.37 -0.33 -14.33
N GLU A 116 1.00 0.62 -13.46
CA GLU A 116 1.68 1.90 -13.30
C GLU A 116 2.98 1.81 -12.47
N LEU A 117 3.11 0.74 -11.67
CA LEU A 117 4.20 0.58 -10.71
C LEU A 117 5.55 0.52 -11.43
N ARG A 118 6.44 1.45 -11.10
CA ARG A 118 7.79 1.52 -11.65
C ARG A 118 8.82 1.87 -10.60
N GLU A 119 10.04 1.44 -10.86
CA GLU A 119 11.19 1.72 -10.02
C GLU A 119 11.68 3.16 -10.24
N PHE A 120 11.81 3.92 -9.16
CA PHE A 120 12.41 5.26 -9.16
C PHE A 120 13.83 5.23 -8.58
N CYS A 121 14.12 4.28 -7.70
CA CYS A 121 15.46 4.06 -7.16
C CYS A 121 15.78 2.56 -7.09
N SER A 122 16.86 2.16 -7.78
CA SER A 122 17.20 0.74 -7.99
C SER A 122 17.23 -0.08 -6.70
N SER A 123 16.40 -1.11 -6.60
CA SER A 123 16.32 -2.00 -5.43
C SER A 123 15.90 -1.34 -4.10
N SER A 124 15.37 -0.10 -4.10
CA SER A 124 14.97 0.61 -2.87
C SER A 124 13.65 1.37 -2.92
N LEU A 125 13.20 1.89 -4.07
CA LEU A 125 11.96 2.68 -4.17
C LEU A 125 11.26 2.44 -5.50
N GLU A 126 9.99 2.07 -5.41
CA GLU A 126 9.08 2.02 -6.56
C GLU A 126 7.74 2.65 -6.19
N CYS A 127 7.10 3.27 -7.18
CA CYS A 127 5.86 3.99 -7.00
C CYS A 127 4.95 3.82 -8.22
N VAL A 128 3.66 3.99 -8.01
CA VAL A 128 2.71 4.19 -9.11
C VAL A 128 2.80 5.62 -9.63
N ASP A 129 2.04 5.92 -10.69
CA ASP A 129 1.98 7.26 -11.27
C ASP A 129 1.64 8.31 -10.21
N HIS A 130 2.29 9.47 -10.36
CA HIS A 130 2.14 10.62 -9.48
C HIS A 130 2.46 10.38 -8.00
N LEU A 131 3.15 9.27 -7.68
CA LEU A 131 3.51 8.88 -6.30
C LEU A 131 2.29 8.75 -5.38
N ARG A 132 1.15 8.31 -5.91
CA ARG A 132 -0.09 8.08 -5.14
C ARG A 132 0.03 6.90 -4.17
N PHE A 133 0.93 5.98 -4.48
CA PHE A 133 1.36 4.85 -3.65
C PHE A 133 2.82 4.57 -3.96
N CYS A 134 3.59 4.25 -2.93
CA CYS A 134 4.98 3.83 -3.08
C CYS A 134 5.30 2.70 -2.11
N ARG A 135 6.28 1.88 -2.45
CA ARG A 135 6.89 0.96 -1.50
C ARG A 135 8.40 1.03 -1.62
N ALA A 136 9.04 0.88 -0.48
CA ALA A 136 10.46 1.06 -0.34
C ALA A 136 11.07 -0.01 0.55
N LYS A 137 12.34 -0.33 0.28
CA LYS A 137 13.13 -1.30 1.03
C LYS A 137 14.46 -0.70 1.42
N ASN A 138 14.90 -1.02 2.63
CA ASN A 138 16.19 -0.59 3.17
C ASN A 138 16.40 0.93 2.95
N ILE A 139 15.49 1.73 3.51
CA ILE A 139 15.58 3.19 3.49
C ILE A 139 15.69 3.73 4.91
N TYR A 140 16.12 4.98 5.03
CA TYR A 140 16.01 5.73 6.28
C TYR A 140 15.12 6.95 6.10
N ILE A 141 14.52 7.41 7.20
CA ILE A 141 13.88 8.71 7.34
C ILE A 141 14.46 9.39 8.59
N ASP A 142 14.91 10.63 8.44
CA ASP A 142 15.56 11.44 9.45
C ASP A 142 14.57 12.49 9.97
N PHE A 143 14.11 12.29 11.20
CA PHE A 143 13.13 13.15 11.85
C PHE A 143 13.80 14.20 12.76
N ARG A 144 15.12 14.41 12.65
CA ARG A 144 15.84 15.41 13.45
C ARG A 144 15.48 16.85 13.08
N HIS A 145 14.93 17.08 11.89
CA HIS A 145 14.61 18.41 11.36
C HIS A 145 13.12 18.70 11.20
N THR A 146 12.21 17.79 11.58
CA THR A 146 10.77 17.87 11.26
C THR A 146 9.97 18.79 12.19
N GLU A 147 10.42 18.97 13.44
CA GLU A 147 9.82 19.82 14.48
C GLU A 147 8.30 19.64 14.68
N THR A 148 7.75 18.44 14.47
CA THR A 148 6.31 18.18 14.50
C THR A 148 5.61 18.63 15.79
N SER A 149 6.31 18.55 16.92
CA SER A 149 5.84 18.99 18.24
C SER A 149 5.48 20.49 18.32
N LYS A 150 5.94 21.31 17.38
CA LYS A 150 5.74 22.78 17.38
C LYS A 150 4.56 23.25 16.55
N HIS A 151 3.91 22.38 15.79
CA HIS A 151 2.88 22.77 14.81
C HIS A 151 1.52 22.15 15.09
N THR A 152 0.44 22.76 14.59
CA THR A 152 -0.93 22.25 14.69
C THR A 152 -1.48 21.76 13.36
N ASP A 153 -0.82 22.11 12.26
CA ASP A 153 -1.19 21.65 10.94
C ASP A 153 -0.77 20.18 10.77
N ARG A 154 -1.73 19.34 10.37
CA ARG A 154 -1.55 17.90 10.16
C ARG A 154 -0.95 17.60 8.79
N TYR A 155 -1.07 18.52 7.84
CA TYR A 155 -0.83 18.30 6.42
C TYR A 155 0.37 19.06 5.87
N ARG A 156 1.36 19.37 6.71
CA ARG A 156 2.57 20.04 6.26
C ARG A 156 3.34 19.16 5.26
N GLU A 157 3.69 19.76 4.13
CA GLU A 157 4.36 19.11 3.00
C GLU A 157 5.87 19.46 2.93
N ASP A 158 6.36 20.27 3.87
CA ASP A 158 7.71 20.82 3.92
C ASP A 158 8.55 20.26 5.07
N ILE A 159 8.12 19.15 5.68
CA ILE A 159 8.75 18.62 6.90
C ILE A 159 10.06 17.86 6.64
N LEU A 160 10.28 17.35 5.43
CA LEU A 160 11.52 16.67 5.04
C LEU A 160 12.33 17.55 4.08
N LYS A 161 13.65 17.56 4.26
CA LYS A 161 14.61 18.26 3.41
C LYS A 161 15.48 17.27 2.64
N PRO A 162 16.21 17.71 1.60
CA PRO A 162 17.22 16.88 0.96
C PRO A 162 18.19 16.29 1.99
N GLY A 163 18.38 14.97 1.95
CA GLY A 163 19.16 14.22 2.93
C GLY A 163 18.36 13.63 4.09
N ASP A 164 17.09 14.02 4.30
CA ASP A 164 16.26 13.48 5.38
C ASP A 164 15.57 12.16 5.02
N ILE A 165 15.56 11.76 3.76
CA ILE A 165 15.05 10.45 3.35
C ILE A 165 15.90 9.93 2.20
N GLY A 166 16.22 8.64 2.21
CA GLY A 166 17.07 8.05 1.19
C GLY A 166 17.32 6.56 1.36
N GLY A 167 18.04 6.00 0.39
CA GLY A 167 18.36 4.57 0.33
C GLY A 167 19.59 4.30 -0.54
N HIS A 168 20.10 3.07 -0.46
CA HIS A 168 21.23 2.60 -1.26
C HIS A 168 20.78 2.18 -2.65
N CYS A 169 20.74 3.13 -3.58
CA CYS A 169 20.18 2.90 -4.90
C CYS A 169 20.60 3.98 -5.88
N LYS A 170 20.52 3.68 -7.18
CA LYS A 170 20.64 4.66 -8.25
C LYS A 170 19.29 5.36 -8.45
N LEU A 171 19.21 6.65 -8.16
CA LEU A 171 17.97 7.42 -8.23
C LEU A 171 17.74 8.02 -9.62
N ASN A 172 16.59 7.75 -10.21
CA ASN A 172 16.10 8.46 -11.39
C ASN A 172 15.38 9.75 -10.96
N ARG A 173 16.15 10.79 -10.70
CA ARG A 173 15.62 12.08 -10.20
C ARG A 173 14.69 12.76 -11.20
N ASP A 174 15.00 12.70 -12.49
CA ASP A 174 14.19 13.38 -13.51
C ASP A 174 12.78 12.80 -13.58
N ASP A 175 12.64 11.48 -13.58
CA ASP A 175 11.32 10.84 -13.62
C ASP A 175 10.55 11.01 -12.31
N LEU A 176 11.26 11.02 -11.17
CA LEU A 176 10.66 11.34 -9.87
C LEU A 176 10.01 12.72 -9.90
N ILE A 177 10.73 13.75 -10.35
CA ILE A 177 10.24 15.14 -10.41
C ILE A 177 9.10 15.31 -11.41
N LYS A 178 9.15 14.62 -12.56
CA LYS A 178 8.04 14.64 -13.55
C LYS A 178 6.71 14.12 -13.00
N ASN A 179 6.73 13.33 -11.92
CA ASN A 179 5.56 12.77 -11.28
C ASN A 179 5.01 13.61 -10.11
N GLY A 180 5.38 14.90 -10.05
CA GLY A 180 4.92 15.83 -9.01
C GLY A 180 3.67 16.65 -9.36
N ASP A 181 3.03 16.37 -10.48
CA ASP A 181 1.88 17.11 -11.00
C ASP A 181 0.58 16.95 -10.17
N HIS A 182 0.49 15.92 -9.33
CA HIS A 182 -0.59 15.74 -8.34
C HIS A 182 -0.13 15.98 -6.89
N LYS A 183 0.84 16.86 -6.68
CA LYS A 183 1.30 17.24 -5.34
C LYS A 183 0.15 17.79 -4.49
N SER A 184 -0.23 17.05 -3.45
CA SER A 184 -1.20 17.46 -2.44
C SER A 184 -1.14 16.51 -1.24
N PRO A 185 -1.34 17.00 0.00
CA PRO A 185 -1.11 16.20 1.20
C PRO A 185 -1.86 14.88 1.23
N LEU A 186 -3.09 14.83 0.70
CA LEU A 186 -3.94 13.63 0.74
C LEU A 186 -4.14 13.00 -0.65
N GLN A 187 -3.33 13.36 -1.64
CA GLN A 187 -3.39 12.80 -2.99
C GLN A 187 -2.08 12.13 -3.41
N SER A 188 -0.94 12.60 -2.91
CA SER A 188 0.37 12.08 -3.29
C SER A 188 1.39 12.10 -2.14
N TRP A 189 2.38 11.22 -2.24
CA TRP A 189 3.60 11.22 -1.42
C TRP A 189 4.76 12.01 -2.04
N PHE A 190 4.50 12.70 -3.15
CA PHE A 190 5.52 13.47 -3.87
C PHE A 190 6.23 14.50 -2.97
N SER A 191 5.50 15.17 -2.07
CA SER A 191 6.05 16.18 -1.17
C SER A 191 7.18 15.64 -0.30
N GLU A 192 7.01 14.44 0.24
CA GLU A 192 8.00 13.75 1.06
C GLU A 192 9.10 13.09 0.22
N LEU A 193 8.75 12.54 -0.94
CA LEU A 193 9.66 11.71 -1.74
C LEU A 193 10.49 12.50 -2.76
N GLN A 194 10.10 13.72 -3.16
CA GLN A 194 10.90 14.55 -4.08
C GLN A 194 12.33 14.84 -3.55
N VAL A 195 12.49 14.80 -2.22
CA VAL A 195 13.78 14.99 -1.53
C VAL A 195 14.54 13.69 -1.28
N PHE A 196 14.06 12.56 -1.81
CA PHE A 196 14.72 11.26 -1.69
C PHE A 196 16.17 11.35 -2.19
N THR A 197 17.08 10.82 -1.39
CA THR A 197 18.53 10.96 -1.59
C THR A 197 19.14 9.60 -1.88
N GLU A 198 19.91 9.53 -2.96
CA GLU A 198 20.76 8.39 -3.29
C GLU A 198 21.95 8.33 -2.33
N ILE A 199 22.14 7.19 -1.66
CA ILE A 199 23.32 6.93 -0.83
C ILE A 199 24.26 5.99 -1.55
N ASN A 200 25.45 6.51 -1.86
CA ASN A 200 26.52 5.76 -2.49
C ASN A 200 27.35 4.95 -1.48
N GLY A 201 27.79 3.77 -1.90
CA GLY A 201 28.72 2.90 -1.16
C GLY A 201 28.04 1.97 -0.15
N THR A 202 28.84 1.44 0.78
CA THR A 202 28.44 0.47 1.82
C THR A 202 28.20 1.12 3.18
N ASN A 203 28.07 2.45 3.22
CA ASN A 203 27.92 3.19 4.46
C ASN A 203 26.60 2.84 5.15
N SER A 204 26.66 2.31 6.37
CA SER A 204 25.47 2.16 7.20
C SER A 204 24.74 3.49 7.35
N PHE A 205 23.40 3.45 7.31
CA PHE A 205 22.56 4.64 7.54
C PHE A 205 22.76 5.27 8.93
N ASN A 206 23.35 4.54 9.89
CA ASN A 206 23.54 4.96 11.28
C ASN A 206 22.23 5.43 11.91
N CYS A 207 21.24 4.54 11.93
CA CYS A 207 19.92 4.81 12.50
C CYS A 207 19.87 4.61 14.01
N ASP A 208 19.08 5.43 14.69
CA ASP A 208 18.79 5.31 16.12
C ASP A 208 17.73 4.22 16.37
N ILE A 209 16.83 4.03 15.41
CA ILE A 209 15.76 3.03 15.45
C ILE A 209 15.79 2.24 14.15
N THR A 210 15.66 0.93 14.23
CA THR A 210 15.47 0.06 13.06
C THR A 210 14.16 -0.69 13.19
N ILE A 211 13.29 -0.54 12.20
CA ILE A 211 12.01 -1.24 12.09
C ILE A 211 12.15 -2.31 11.00
N THR A 212 12.22 -3.56 11.45
CA THR A 212 12.30 -4.75 10.58
C THR A 212 10.93 -5.26 10.15
N LYS A 213 9.90 -4.96 10.95
CA LYS A 213 8.50 -5.32 10.67
C LYS A 213 7.99 -4.61 9.41
N PRO A 214 7.18 -5.28 8.55
CA PRO A 214 6.50 -4.62 7.46
C PRO A 214 5.72 -3.42 7.96
N THR A 215 5.96 -2.26 7.36
CA THR A 215 5.42 -0.99 7.85
C THR A 215 4.55 -0.34 6.78
N ILE A 216 3.38 0.17 7.17
CA ILE A 216 2.59 1.10 6.35
C ILE A 216 2.64 2.48 7.01
N ILE A 217 3.04 3.48 6.23
CA ILE A 217 2.89 4.89 6.58
C ILE A 217 1.62 5.40 5.90
N ILE A 218 0.75 6.05 6.67
CA ILE A 218 -0.53 6.60 6.20
C ILE A 218 -0.69 8.06 6.60
N LYS A 219 -1.25 8.88 5.70
CA LYS A 219 -1.80 10.21 6.03
C LYS A 219 -3.31 10.08 6.17
N LEU A 220 -3.85 10.60 7.27
CA LEU A 220 -5.27 10.48 7.63
C LEU A 220 -6.06 11.67 7.11
N ASP A 221 -7.31 11.48 6.65
CA ASP A 221 -8.17 12.61 6.26
C ASP A 221 -8.92 13.24 7.46
N SER A 222 -9.87 12.53 8.06
CA SER A 222 -10.60 13.05 9.23
C SER A 222 -11.27 11.97 10.05
N GLY A 223 -10.86 11.82 11.31
CA GLY A 223 -11.45 10.88 12.28
C GLY A 223 -12.81 11.30 12.87
N TYR A 224 -13.34 12.47 12.51
CA TYR A 224 -14.59 13.01 13.07
C TYR A 224 -15.84 12.60 12.29
N ASN A 225 -15.69 12.18 11.04
CA ASN A 225 -16.79 11.84 10.16
C ASN A 225 -16.57 10.45 9.57
N MET A 226 -17.61 9.62 9.61
CA MET A 226 -17.54 8.25 9.11
C MET A 226 -17.10 8.20 7.64
N TYR A 227 -17.68 9.03 6.76
CA TYR A 227 -17.38 8.99 5.33
C TYR A 227 -15.92 9.33 5.05
N HIS A 228 -15.39 10.38 5.68
CA HIS A 228 -13.98 10.75 5.50
C HIS A 228 -13.04 9.71 6.11
N HIS A 229 -13.38 9.14 7.26
CA HIS A 229 -12.47 8.22 7.92
C HIS A 229 -12.45 6.82 7.29
N PHE A 230 -13.58 6.36 6.74
CA PHE A 230 -13.61 5.09 6.04
C PHE A 230 -12.76 5.10 4.77
N CYS A 231 -12.54 6.25 4.15
CA CYS A 231 -11.56 6.39 3.08
C CYS A 231 -10.15 5.97 3.53
N ASP A 232 -9.74 6.25 4.77
CA ASP A 232 -8.44 5.82 5.29
C ASP A 232 -8.36 4.28 5.32
N PHE A 233 -9.38 3.61 5.87
CA PHE A 233 -9.42 2.15 6.00
C PHE A 233 -9.56 1.42 4.66
N ILE A 234 -10.36 1.96 3.74
CA ILE A 234 -10.48 1.42 2.38
C ILE A 234 -9.12 1.52 1.68
N ASN A 235 -8.43 2.66 1.77
CA ASN A 235 -7.11 2.81 1.17
C ASN A 235 -6.05 1.93 1.82
N LEU A 236 -6.14 1.65 3.13
CA LEU A 236 -5.29 0.64 3.78
C LEU A 236 -5.57 -0.76 3.22
N TYR A 237 -6.83 -1.13 3.04
CA TYR A 237 -7.20 -2.43 2.47
C TYR A 237 -6.70 -2.58 1.03
N VAL A 238 -6.87 -1.53 0.20
CA VAL A 238 -6.29 -1.49 -1.16
C VAL A 238 -4.76 -1.55 -1.11
N THR A 239 -4.13 -0.90 -0.14
CA THR A 239 -2.67 -0.96 0.10
C THR A 239 -2.23 -2.39 0.46
N GLN A 240 -3.00 -3.13 1.26
CA GLN A 240 -2.74 -4.54 1.56
C GLN A 240 -2.82 -5.40 0.29
N HIS A 241 -3.83 -5.19 -0.57
CA HIS A 241 -3.93 -5.89 -1.86
C HIS A 241 -2.79 -5.57 -2.83
N MET A 242 -2.33 -4.31 -2.88
CA MET A 242 -1.15 -3.94 -3.68
C MET A 242 0.12 -4.64 -3.21
N ASN A 243 0.25 -4.88 -1.91
CA ASN A 243 1.43 -5.52 -1.32
C ASN A 243 1.26 -7.02 -1.06
N ASN A 244 0.07 -7.59 -1.29
CA ASN A 244 -0.28 -8.97 -0.91
C ASN A 244 0.01 -9.26 0.59
N MET A 245 -0.30 -8.29 1.46
CA MET A 245 0.04 -8.32 2.87
C MET A 245 -1.22 -8.34 3.74
N PHE A 246 -1.59 -9.53 4.22
CA PHE A 246 -2.83 -9.75 4.97
C PHE A 246 -2.55 -10.34 6.36
N SER A 247 -1.51 -9.83 7.01
CA SER A 247 -1.21 -10.14 8.40
C SER A 247 -1.54 -8.96 9.29
N LYS A 248 -1.89 -9.24 10.55
CA LYS A 248 -1.95 -8.22 11.61
C LYS A 248 -0.59 -7.89 12.21
N ASP A 249 0.47 -8.64 11.89
CA ASP A 249 1.83 -8.31 12.34
C ASP A 249 2.50 -7.24 11.45
N ILE A 250 1.80 -6.13 11.26
CA ILE A 250 2.25 -4.99 10.45
C ILE A 250 2.33 -3.76 11.35
N GLN A 251 3.34 -2.93 11.19
CA GLN A 251 3.43 -1.66 11.90
C GLN A 251 2.69 -0.58 11.09
N ILE A 252 1.78 0.16 11.73
CA ILE A 252 1.14 1.31 11.11
C ILE A 252 1.72 2.58 11.73
N ILE A 253 2.16 3.51 10.89
CA ILE A 253 2.72 4.81 11.28
C ILE A 253 1.84 5.91 10.72
N LEU A 254 1.36 6.77 11.60
CA LEU A 254 0.51 7.90 11.28
C LEU A 254 1.40 9.10 10.94
N TRP A 255 1.36 9.50 9.67
CA TRP A 255 2.00 10.71 9.15
C TRP A 255 1.13 11.94 9.48
N ASP A 256 0.98 12.21 10.77
CA ASP A 256 0.36 13.43 11.31
C ASP A 256 1.47 14.39 11.72
N THR A 257 1.58 15.51 10.99
CA THR A 257 2.63 16.52 11.23
C THR A 257 2.31 17.52 12.33
N SER A 258 1.19 17.32 13.04
CA SER A 258 0.75 18.14 14.16
C SER A 258 1.22 17.59 15.51
N LYS A 259 1.23 18.47 16.51
CA LYS A 259 1.54 18.14 17.90
C LYS A 259 0.44 17.31 18.57
N ASN A 260 -0.78 17.35 18.05
CA ASN A 260 -1.94 16.69 18.65
C ASN A 260 -1.86 15.18 18.45
N ASP A 261 -2.41 14.40 19.38
CA ASP A 261 -2.57 12.97 19.15
C ASP A 261 -3.71 12.70 18.17
N TYR A 262 -3.62 11.56 17.51
CA TYR A 262 -4.71 11.06 16.70
C TYR A 262 -5.84 10.63 17.62
N TRP A 263 -7.06 11.01 17.23
CA TRP A 263 -8.27 10.59 17.90
C TRP A 263 -9.37 10.40 16.87
N SER A 264 -10.19 9.39 17.09
CA SER A 264 -11.28 9.02 16.19
C SER A 264 -12.36 8.23 16.93
N PHE A 265 -13.61 8.42 16.53
CA PHE A 265 -14.73 7.58 16.96
C PHE A 265 -14.65 6.14 16.45
N PHE A 266 -13.81 5.88 15.43
CA PHE A 266 -13.66 4.58 14.77
C PHE A 266 -12.27 3.98 15.02
N SER A 267 -11.63 4.35 16.14
CA SER A 267 -10.30 3.85 16.48
C SER A 267 -10.23 2.32 16.61
N THR A 268 -11.32 1.65 16.98
CA THR A 268 -11.40 0.18 17.02
C THR A 268 -11.16 -0.45 15.65
N THR A 269 -11.48 0.24 14.55
CA THR A 269 -11.31 -0.31 13.19
C THR A 269 -9.85 -0.62 12.86
N TRP A 270 -8.88 0.07 13.49
CA TRP A 270 -7.45 -0.24 13.33
C TRP A 270 -7.09 -1.68 13.71
N THR A 271 -7.85 -2.30 14.64
CA THR A 271 -7.60 -3.68 15.06
C THR A 271 -7.94 -4.70 13.97
N ALA A 272 -8.55 -4.29 12.86
CA ALA A 272 -8.72 -5.14 11.68
C ALA A 272 -7.43 -5.21 10.84
N PHE A 273 -6.56 -4.19 10.93
CA PHE A 273 -5.36 -4.08 10.09
C PHE A 273 -4.09 -4.43 10.84
N THR A 274 -4.03 -4.21 12.15
CA THR A 274 -2.82 -4.44 12.93
C THR A 274 -3.13 -4.86 14.37
N SER A 275 -2.28 -5.73 14.93
CA SER A 275 -2.21 -6.01 16.37
C SER A 275 -1.18 -5.13 17.09
N ASN A 276 -0.42 -4.33 16.34
CA ASN A 276 0.58 -3.42 16.88
C ASN A 276 -0.06 -2.07 17.25
N ARG A 277 0.55 -1.37 18.20
CA ARG A 277 0.13 0.02 18.50
C ARG A 277 0.37 0.90 17.27
N LEU A 278 -0.48 1.90 17.09
CA LEU A 278 -0.20 2.98 16.15
C LEU A 278 0.99 3.80 16.65
N ILE A 279 1.88 4.17 15.72
CA ILE A 279 3.01 5.07 16.02
C ILE A 279 2.78 6.39 15.32
N HIS A 280 2.99 7.49 16.02
CA HIS A 280 3.00 8.82 15.43
C HIS A 280 4.40 9.20 14.96
N ILE A 281 4.53 9.89 13.81
CA ILE A 281 5.85 10.36 13.35
C ILE A 281 6.54 11.29 14.35
N LYS A 282 5.79 12.01 15.20
CA LYS A 282 6.35 12.85 16.27
C LYS A 282 7.12 12.05 17.33
N GLU A 283 6.84 10.76 17.49
CA GLU A 283 7.61 9.88 18.40
C GLU A 283 9.04 9.63 17.90
N PHE A 284 9.29 9.90 16.62
CA PHE A 284 10.61 9.83 16.01
C PHE A 284 11.35 11.16 15.99
N GLU A 285 10.72 12.27 16.43
CA GLU A 285 11.37 13.58 16.44
C GLU A 285 12.73 13.51 17.16
N GLY A 286 13.77 14.06 16.51
CA GLY A 286 15.14 13.98 17.02
C GLY A 286 15.88 12.67 16.70
N LYS A 287 15.29 11.74 15.93
CA LYS A 287 15.89 10.44 15.60
C LYS A 287 15.91 10.18 14.09
N ARG A 288 16.83 9.33 13.67
CA ARG A 288 16.84 8.69 12.35
C ARG A 288 16.31 7.26 12.46
N VAL A 289 15.35 6.93 11.61
CA VAL A 289 14.67 5.62 11.60
C VAL A 289 14.97 4.88 10.30
N CYS A 290 15.45 3.64 10.42
CA CYS A 290 15.66 2.72 9.32
C CYS A 290 14.44 1.81 9.14
N PHE A 291 14.02 1.62 7.90
CA PHE A 291 12.94 0.71 7.54
C PHE A 291 13.45 -0.38 6.62
N GLN A 292 13.24 -1.63 7.00
CA GLN A 292 13.54 -2.76 6.13
C GLN A 292 12.54 -2.85 4.98
N ASN A 293 11.24 -2.73 5.28
CA ASN A 293 10.16 -2.67 4.31
C ASN A 293 9.13 -1.63 4.77
N VAL A 294 8.89 -0.61 3.95
CA VAL A 294 7.87 0.41 4.21
C VAL A 294 7.05 0.76 2.97
N ALA A 295 5.73 0.80 3.14
CA ALA A 295 4.78 1.20 2.12
C ALA A 295 4.17 2.55 2.50
N PHE A 296 4.19 3.47 1.54
CA PHE A 296 3.48 4.73 1.59
C PHE A 296 2.09 4.47 0.99
N SER A 297 1.06 4.44 1.84
CA SER A 297 -0.27 3.94 1.49
C SER A 297 -0.93 4.70 0.34
N PHE A 298 -1.97 4.15 -0.26
CA PHE A 298 -2.91 5.01 -0.98
C PHE A 298 -3.52 6.06 -0.02
N LEU A 299 -3.98 7.17 -0.60
CA LEU A 299 -4.43 8.33 0.14
C LEU A 299 -5.92 8.62 -0.12
N ALA A 300 -6.57 9.24 0.86
CA ALA A 300 -8.03 9.40 0.91
C ALA A 300 -8.63 10.22 -0.23
N ARG A 301 -7.87 11.10 -0.88
CA ARG A 301 -8.39 11.98 -1.93
C ARG A 301 -7.86 11.55 -3.29
N MET A 302 -8.77 11.11 -4.15
CA MET A 302 -8.51 10.87 -5.56
C MET A 302 -9.23 11.95 -6.38
N PHE A 303 -8.48 12.73 -7.14
CA PHE A 303 -9.04 13.61 -8.17
C PHE A 303 -8.77 13.00 -9.55
N TYR A 304 -9.79 13.09 -10.41
CA TYR A 304 -9.76 12.72 -11.83
C TYR A 304 -9.65 13.98 -12.68
#